data_AF-A0A951BFI5-F1
#
_entry.id   AF-A0A951BFI5-F1
#
_cell.length_a   1.000
_cell.length_b   1.000
_cell.length_c   1.000
_cell.angle_alpha   90.00
_cell.angle_beta   90.00
_cell.angle_gamma   90.00
#
_symmetry.space_group_name_H-M   'P 1'
#
loop_
_entity.id
_entity.type
_entity.pdbx_description
1 polymer ?
#
loop_
_entity_poly.entity_id
_entity_poly.type
_entity_poly.pdbx_seq_one_letter_code
_entity_poly.pdbx_strand_id
1 'polypeptide(L)'
;MFFATYWPILRFVAGYWLRFPRMLTALVVARIASSLLDVTVPVASGWLVDAVASDPARHLAPAIEALALFLGLIAGFFVLRNSVGLLINRMTVDAMQALVREAFAKVQRFSADWHANAFAG
;
A
#
# COMPACT_ATOMS: atom_id res chain seq x y z
N MET A 1 -25.68 16.55 -4.90
CA MET A 1 -24.92 17.83 -4.75
C MET A 1 -23.50 17.60 -4.23
N PHE A 2 -23.28 16.82 -3.15
CA PHE A 2 -21.94 16.56 -2.59
C PHE A 2 -20.90 15.97 -3.57
N PHE A 3 -21.25 14.96 -4.38
CA PHE A 3 -20.30 14.30 -5.30
C PHE A 3 -19.71 15.24 -6.37
N ALA A 4 -20.48 16.23 -6.84
CA ALA A 4 -20.02 17.17 -7.87
C ALA A 4 -18.92 18.11 -7.35
N THR A 5 -18.94 18.44 -6.05
CA THR A 5 -17.97 19.35 -5.43
C THR A 5 -16.60 18.71 -5.20
N TYR A 6 -16.56 17.42 -4.83
CA TYR A 6 -15.29 16.74 -4.51
C TYR A 6 -14.60 16.08 -5.70
N TRP A 7 -15.35 15.81 -6.77
CA TRP A 7 -14.81 15.15 -7.97
C TRP A 7 -13.60 15.87 -8.60
N PRO A 8 -13.58 17.22 -8.72
CA PRO A 8 -12.40 17.93 -9.23
C PRO A 8 -11.14 17.70 -8.38
N ILE A 9 -11.30 17.64 -7.05
CA ILE A 9 -10.21 17.41 -6.10
C ILE A 9 -9.67 15.99 -6.28
N LEU A 10 -10.55 14.99 -6.34
CA LEU A 10 -10.15 13.60 -6.56
C LEU A 10 -9.41 13.43 -7.89
N ARG A 11 -9.92 14.05 -8.97
CA ARG A 11 -9.26 14.01 -10.28
C ARG A 11 -7.90 14.70 -10.27
N PHE A 12 -7.78 15.82 -9.56
CA PHE A 12 -6.51 16.52 -9.38
C PHE A 12 -5.48 15.64 -8.67
N VAL A 13 -5.84 15.05 -7.52
CA VAL A 13 -4.95 14.16 -6.74
C VAL A 13 -4.60 12.91 -7.53
N ALA A 14 -5.59 12.26 -8.15
CA ALA A 14 -5.38 11.08 -8.99
C ALA A 14 -4.43 11.39 -10.16
N GLY A 15 -4.51 12.59 -10.74
CA GLY A 15 -3.58 13.03 -11.78
C GLY A 15 -2.12 12.99 -11.37
N TYR A 16 -1.78 13.29 -10.11
CA TYR A 16 -0.40 13.18 -9.61
C TYR A 16 0.00 11.73 -9.31
N TRP A 17 -0.89 10.93 -8.76
CA TRP A 17 -0.60 9.52 -8.47
C TRP A 17 -0.39 8.70 -9.75
N LEU A 18 -1.20 8.95 -10.78
CA LEU A 18 -1.13 8.25 -12.06
C LEU A 18 0.14 8.57 -12.88
N ARG A 19 0.94 9.57 -12.48
CA ARG A 19 2.28 9.81 -13.05
C ARG A 19 3.30 8.75 -12.66
N PHE A 20 3.01 7.96 -11.63
CA PHE A 20 3.88 6.89 -11.13
C PHE A 20 3.23 5.50 -11.33
N PRO A 21 2.83 5.12 -12.57
CA PRO A 21 1.98 3.95 -12.80
C PRO A 21 2.65 2.65 -12.37
N ARG A 22 3.97 2.52 -12.54
CA ARG A 22 4.72 1.33 -12.11
C ARG A 22 4.64 1.11 -10.60
N MET A 23 4.84 2.18 -9.82
CA MET A 23 4.78 2.12 -8.36
C MET A 23 3.35 1.89 -7.87
N LEU A 24 2.38 2.55 -8.51
CA LEU A 24 0.96 2.35 -8.22
C LEU A 24 0.52 0.91 -8.51
N THR A 25 0.90 0.34 -9.66
CA THR A 25 0.61 -1.06 -9.99
C THR A 25 1.29 -2.01 -9.01
N ALA A 26 2.57 -1.81 -8.69
CA ALA A 26 3.28 -2.63 -7.70
C ALA A 26 2.62 -2.55 -6.32
N LEU A 27 2.19 -1.36 -5.89
CA LEU A 27 1.47 -1.14 -4.64
C LEU A 27 0.15 -1.93 -4.61
N VAL A 28 -0.66 -1.80 -5.67
CA VAL A 28 -1.97 -2.48 -5.75
C VAL A 28 -1.79 -3.99 -5.77
N VAL A 29 -0.86 -4.50 -6.58
CA VAL A 29 -0.58 -5.95 -6.65
C VAL A 29 -0.08 -6.47 -5.31
N ALA A 30 0.89 -5.81 -4.68
CA ALA A 30 1.40 -6.21 -3.37
C ALA A 30 0.32 -6.14 -2.28
N ARG A 31 -0.59 -5.15 -2.34
CA ARG A 31 -1.70 -5.02 -1.41
C ARG A 31 -2.71 -6.15 -1.56
N ILE A 32 -3.11 -6.48 -2.79
CA ILE A 32 -4.02 -7.59 -3.07
C ILE A 32 -3.39 -8.91 -2.64
N ALA A 33 -2.13 -9.16 -3.00
CA ALA A 33 -1.41 -10.37 -2.61
C ALA A 33 -1.30 -10.50 -1.08
N SER A 34 -0.99 -9.41 -0.38
CA SER A 34 -0.97 -9.37 1.10
C SER A 34 -2.33 -9.73 1.68
N SER A 35 -3.42 -9.16 1.17
CA SER A 35 -4.78 -9.47 1.64
C SER A 35 -5.18 -10.92 1.35
N LEU A 36 -4.77 -11.49 0.22
CA LEU A 36 -5.03 -12.90 -0.07
C LEU A 36 -4.32 -13.82 0.93
N LEU A 37 -3.05 -13.55 1.26
CA LEU A 37 -2.34 -14.34 2.27
C LEU A 37 -3.01 -14.23 3.66
N ASP A 38 -3.45 -13.04 4.05
CA ASP A 38 -4.13 -12.81 5.33
C ASP A 38 -5.39 -13.69 5.48
N VAL A 39 -6.19 -13.79 4.42
CA VAL A 39 -7.40 -14.63 4.41
C VAL A 39 -7.08 -16.13 4.46
N THR A 40 -5.89 -16.56 4.05
CA THR A 40 -5.47 -17.98 4.12
C THR A 40 -4.97 -18.42 5.49
N VAL A 41 -4.67 -17.49 6.41
CA VAL A 41 -4.11 -17.81 7.73
C VAL A 41 -5.00 -18.78 8.54
N PRO A 42 -6.34 -18.61 8.62
CA PRO A 42 -7.19 -19.55 9.34
C PRO A 42 -7.16 -20.96 8.76
N VAL A 43 -7.15 -21.09 7.43
CA VAL A 43 -7.08 -22.39 6.74
C VAL A 43 -5.77 -23.10 7.04
N ALA A 44 -4.65 -22.38 6.92
CA ALA A 44 -3.33 -22.93 7.24
C ALA A 44 -3.19 -23.31 8.73
N SER A 45 -3.83 -22.53 9.62
CA SER A 45 -3.88 -22.89 11.05
C SER A 45 -4.68 -24.18 11.29
N GLY A 46 -5.76 -24.39 10.52
CA GLY A 46 -6.54 -25.64 10.55
C GLY A 46 -5.67 -26.84 10.15
N TRP A 47 -4.95 -26.75 9.03
CA TRP A 47 -4.04 -27.81 8.60
C TRP A 47 -2.96 -28.13 9.62
N LEU A 48 -2.43 -27.10 10.30
CA LEU A 48 -1.46 -27.29 11.38
C LEU A 48 -2.08 -28.02 12.58
N VAL A 49 -3.29 -27.63 13.00
CA VAL A 49 -4.01 -28.30 14.09
C VAL A 49 -4.32 -29.75 13.73
N ASP A 50 -4.79 -30.01 12.52
CA ASP A 50 -5.11 -31.36 12.04
C ASP A 50 -3.84 -32.24 12.01
N ALA A 51 -2.72 -31.70 11.52
CA ALA A 51 -1.44 -32.40 11.48
C ALA A 51 -0.88 -32.71 12.88
N VAL A 52 -1.08 -31.81 13.85
CA VAL A 52 -0.68 -32.04 15.25
C VAL A 52 -1.63 -33.01 15.96
N ALA A 53 -2.90 -33.02 15.60
CA ALA A 53 -3.89 -33.96 16.16
C ALA A 53 -3.70 -35.39 15.64
N SER A 54 -3.10 -35.56 14.45
CA SER A 54 -2.73 -36.87 13.92
C SER A 54 -1.55 -37.48 14.71
N ASP A 55 -1.63 -38.78 15.03
CA ASP A 55 -0.75 -39.56 15.94
C ASP A 55 0.74 -39.10 15.94
N PRO A 56 1.13 -38.17 16.84
CA PRO A 56 2.45 -37.55 16.81
C PRO A 56 3.58 -38.52 17.16
N ALA A 57 3.24 -39.62 17.82
CA ALA A 57 4.19 -40.62 18.33
C ALA A 57 4.79 -41.48 17.21
N ARG A 58 4.21 -41.46 16.00
CA ARG A 58 4.70 -42.26 14.85
C ARG A 58 5.30 -41.42 13.72
N HIS A 59 4.77 -40.24 13.40
CA HIS A 59 5.22 -39.45 12.23
C HIS A 59 5.12 -37.94 12.46
N LEU A 60 6.25 -37.28 12.74
CA LEU A 60 6.33 -35.82 12.93
C LEU A 60 6.39 -35.03 11.61
N ALA A 61 6.71 -35.67 10.49
CA ALA A 61 6.93 -34.99 9.22
C ALA A 61 5.73 -34.12 8.76
N PRO A 62 4.46 -34.60 8.81
CA PRO A 62 3.31 -33.79 8.39
C PRO A 62 3.11 -32.53 9.25
N ALA A 63 3.36 -32.62 10.56
CA ALA A 63 3.25 -31.48 11.47
C ALA A 63 4.32 -30.42 11.18
N ILE A 64 5.55 -30.85 10.86
CA ILE A 64 6.65 -29.95 10.49
C ILE A 64 6.36 -29.28 9.15
N GLU A 65 5.86 -30.01 8.16
CA GLU A 65 5.48 -29.46 6.85
C GLU A 65 4.35 -28.43 6.97
N ALA A 66 3.30 -28.75 7.74
CA ALA A 66 2.20 -27.82 8.00
C ALA A 66 2.68 -26.56 8.74
N LEU A 67 3.60 -26.71 9.70
CA LEU A 67 4.20 -25.58 10.42
C LEU A 67 5.05 -24.72 9.48
N ALA A 68 5.88 -25.33 8.64
CA ALA A 68 6.71 -24.62 7.67
C ALA A 68 5.87 -23.83 6.68
N LEU A 69 4.77 -24.42 6.18
CA LEU A 69 3.80 -23.75 5.31
C LEU A 69 3.15 -22.56 6.04
N PHE A 70 2.68 -22.76 7.27
CA PHE A 70 2.05 -21.71 8.08
C PHE A 70 2.99 -20.53 8.32
N LEU A 71 4.23 -20.80 8.74
CA LEU A 71 5.25 -19.77 8.94
C LEU A 71 5.62 -19.07 7.63
N GLY A 72 5.70 -19.81 6.51
CA GLY A 72 5.96 -19.25 5.18
C GLY A 72 4.88 -18.27 4.73
N LEU A 73 3.60 -18.62 4.94
CA LEU A 73 2.47 -17.74 4.62
C LEU A 73 2.51 -16.46 5.48
N ILE A 74 2.76 -16.59 6.78
CA ILE A 74 2.86 -15.44 7.69
C ILE A 74 4.05 -14.54 7.31
N ALA A 75 5.23 -15.12 7.07
CA ALA A 75 6.41 -14.37 6.66
C ALA A 75 6.16 -13.64 5.33
N GLY A 76 5.58 -14.33 4.34
CA GLY A 76 5.19 -13.74 3.06
C GLY A 76 4.21 -12.58 3.21
N PHE A 77 3.21 -12.74 4.09
CA PHE A 77 2.25 -11.68 4.43
C PHE A 77 2.97 -10.44 4.98
N PHE A 78 3.86 -10.61 5.95
CA PHE A 78 4.59 -9.49 6.55
C PHE A 78 5.53 -8.79 5.57
N VAL A 79 6.23 -9.55 4.71
CA VAL A 79 7.09 -9.00 3.66
C VAL A 79 6.29 -8.16 2.67
N LEU A 80 5.15 -8.68 2.18
CA LEU A 80 4.27 -7.93 1.28
C LEU A 80 3.68 -6.70 1.97
N ARG A 81 3.21 -6.84 3.22
CA ARG A 81 2.66 -5.74 4.01
C ARG A 81 3.69 -4.64 4.22
N ASN A 82 4.94 -4.98 4.53
CA ASN A 82 6.01 -4.01 4.68
C ASN A 82 6.35 -3.33 3.34
N SER A 83 6.43 -4.12 2.27
CA SER A 83 6.66 -3.62 0.91
C SER A 83 5.60 -2.60 0.47
N VAL A 84 4.31 -2.84 0.78
CA VAL A 84 3.23 -1.88 0.55
C VAL A 84 3.50 -0.56 1.26
N GLY A 85 3.96 -0.60 2.51
CA GLY A 85 4.32 0.59 3.28
C GLY A 85 5.46 1.40 2.64
N LEU A 86 6.51 0.71 2.17
CA LEU A 86 7.63 1.35 1.47
C LEU A 86 7.17 1.97 0.13
N LEU A 87 6.35 1.26 -0.63
CA LEU A 87 5.85 1.71 -1.93
C LEU A 87 4.95 2.93 -1.80
N ILE A 88 3.99 2.93 -0.87
CA ILE A 88 3.07 4.05 -0.69
C ILE A 88 3.79 5.30 -0.18
N ASN A 89 4.75 5.14 0.76
CA ASN A 89 5.54 6.25 1.26
C ASN A 89 6.32 6.91 0.13
N ARG A 90 7.04 6.11 -0.66
CA ARG A 90 7.84 6.63 -1.78
C ARG A 90 6.96 7.31 -2.83
N MET A 91 5.87 6.67 -3.24
CA MET A 91 4.93 7.23 -4.22
C MET A 91 4.32 8.55 -3.74
N THR A 92 3.98 8.64 -2.46
CA THR A 92 3.39 9.85 -1.86
C THR A 92 4.39 10.99 -1.83
N VAL A 93 5.63 10.74 -1.42
CA VAL A 93 6.69 11.74 -1.43
C VAL A 93 6.95 12.24 -2.85
N ASP A 94 7.06 11.34 -3.83
CA ASP A 94 7.31 11.71 -5.22
C ASP A 94 6.15 12.56 -5.79
N ALA A 95 4.90 12.19 -5.48
CA ALA A 95 3.72 12.96 -5.86
C ALA A 95 3.66 14.34 -5.19
N MET A 96 3.95 14.44 -3.89
CA MET A 96 4.00 15.70 -3.16
C MET A 96 5.09 16.61 -3.70
N GLN A 97 6.28 16.06 -4.01
CA GLN A 97 7.36 16.84 -4.60
C GLN A 97 6.97 17.38 -5.97
N ALA A 98 6.35 16.58 -6.84
CA ALA A 98 5.87 17.05 -8.14
C ALA A 98 4.84 18.18 -7.98
N LEU A 99 3.86 18.00 -7.09
CA LEU A 99 2.84 18.99 -6.78
C LEU A 99 3.45 20.31 -6.30
N VAL A 100 4.35 20.26 -5.31
CA VAL A 100 4.96 21.46 -4.72
C VAL A 100 5.82 22.19 -5.74
N ARG A 101 6.61 21.47 -6.56
CA ARG A 101 7.42 22.09 -7.62
C ARG A 101 6.56 22.85 -8.63
N GLU A 102 5.46 22.24 -9.08
CA GLU A 102 4.53 22.88 -10.03
C GLU A 102 3.81 24.08 -9.42
N ALA A 103 3.36 23.95 -8.16
CA ALA A 103 2.73 25.04 -7.43
C ALA A 103 3.69 26.23 -7.26
N PHE A 104 4.94 25.96 -6.87
CA PHE A 104 5.94 27.01 -6.71
C PHE A 104 6.27 27.70 -8.04
N ALA A 105 6.47 26.94 -9.10
CA ALA A 105 6.70 27.50 -10.44
C ALA A 105 5.54 28.39 -10.91
N LYS A 106 4.31 28.08 -10.53
CA LYS A 106 3.13 28.91 -10.82
C LYS A 106 3.10 30.18 -9.99
N VAL A 107 3.35 30.07 -8.68
CA VAL A 107 3.39 31.21 -7.75
C VAL A 107 4.45 32.24 -8.16
N GLN A 108 5.62 31.77 -8.59
CA GLN A 108 6.73 32.65 -9.04
C GLN A 108 6.39 33.48 -10.29
N ARG A 109 5.33 33.13 -11.03
CA ARG A 109 4.90 33.86 -12.24
C ARG A 109 3.79 34.87 -11.97
N PHE A 110 3.32 34.98 -10.73
CA PHE A 110 2.31 35.96 -10.38
C PHE A 110 2.88 37.39 -10.33
N SER A 111 2.01 38.39 -10.44
CA SER A 111 2.41 39.79 -10.52
C SER A 111 2.98 40.30 -9.19
N ALA A 112 3.76 41.38 -9.24
CA ALA A 112 4.21 42.08 -8.04
C ALA A 112 3.03 42.52 -7.16
N ASP A 113 1.91 42.92 -7.78
CA ASP A 113 0.67 43.24 -7.05
C ASP A 113 0.11 42.03 -6.29
N TRP A 114 0.12 40.84 -6.89
CA TRP A 114 -0.27 39.61 -6.18
C TRP A 114 0.69 39.36 -5.00
N HIS A 115 2.00 39.47 -5.22
CA HIS A 115 2.99 39.27 -4.16
C HIS A 115 2.86 40.30 -3.02
N ALA A 116 2.49 41.55 -3.33
CA ALA A 116 2.28 42.60 -2.33
C ALA A 116 1.02 42.36 -1.49
N ASN A 117 -0.03 41.78 -2.07
CA ASN A 117 -1.33 41.58 -1.40
C ASN A 117 -1.52 40.17 -0.81
N ALA A 118 -0.79 39.15 -1.28
CA ALA A 118 -0.95 37.76 -0.85
C ALA A 118 -0.56 37.49 0.61
N PHE A 119 0.21 38.39 1.24
CA PHE A 119 0.64 38.32 2.64
C PHE A 119 -0.07 39.35 3.54
N ALA A 120 -1.12 40.00 3.03
CA ALA A 120 -1.86 41.03 3.76
C ALA A 120 -2.92 40.47 4.74
N GLY A 121 -2.91 39.14 4.98
CA GLY A 121 -3.77 38.44 5.91
C GLY A 121 -3.00 37.43 6.74
#